data_AF-A0A8T3SY59-F1
#
_entry.id   AF-A0A8T3SY59-F1
#
_cell.length_a   1.000
_cell.length_b   1.000
_cell.length_c   1.000
_cell.angle_alpha   90.00
_cell.angle_beta   90.00
_cell.angle_gamma   90.00
#
_symmetry.space_group_name_H-M   'P 1'
#
loop_
_entity.id
_entity.type
_entity.pdbx_description
1 polymer ?
#
loop_
_entity_poly.entity_id
_entity_poly.type
_entity_poly.pdbx_seq_one_letter_code
_entity_poly.pdbx_strand_id
1 'polypeptide(L)'
;ARIHGRSYPRAAVTENYAAGFRADPDAPFSIGVLHTNVGDRPGHANYAPCSVEDLRASGMGYWALGHIHQPGQVLADPPAFYCGIPQGRDPGELGARGCYVVEVDAAGRVTPRFVATDLVRWQPLEVSIADLADDEALGRACREAIGVAADGADGRSLIIRLRIRGRGAMHAHLARPGYGEDLRQLLNEEGVDAGFAWVESVADATRPDVDLDLRRETPDFVGDFLRTAAAARRSAHTTDPEEHERWTALLRAAVAPVFDESQKGRRYLRESRPGDAELSGELLDDAEALGIDLLLAAEEER
;
A
#
# COMPACT_ATOMS: atom_id res chain seq x y z
N ALA A 1 36.78 9.42 -11.21
CA ALA A 1 36.09 8.11 -11.22
C ALA A 1 36.00 7.56 -12.63
N ARG A 2 35.85 6.25 -12.80
CA ARG A 2 35.54 5.57 -14.07
C ARG A 2 34.12 4.99 -13.99
N ILE A 3 33.36 5.11 -15.07
CA ILE A 3 31.96 4.67 -15.13
C ILE A 3 31.87 3.48 -16.10
N HIS A 4 31.31 2.38 -15.61
CA HIS A 4 31.05 1.16 -16.37
C HIS A 4 29.55 1.04 -16.55
N GLY A 5 29.08 0.79 -17.77
CA GLY A 5 27.65 0.68 -18.04
C GLY A 5 27.35 -0.41 -19.05
N ARG A 6 26.18 -1.03 -18.91
CA ARG A 6 25.67 -1.99 -19.89
C ARG A 6 24.17 -1.79 -20.08
N SER A 7 23.75 -1.65 -21.33
CA SER A 7 22.34 -1.51 -21.72
C SER A 7 21.73 -2.85 -22.13
N TYR A 8 20.41 -2.87 -22.25
CA TYR A 8 19.67 -4.00 -22.82
C TYR A 8 19.55 -3.86 -24.33
N PRO A 9 19.89 -4.91 -25.10
CA PRO A 9 19.64 -4.92 -26.54
C PRO A 9 18.20 -5.31 -26.89
N ARG A 10 17.41 -5.80 -25.92
CA ARG A 10 16.07 -6.38 -26.12
C ARG A 10 15.19 -6.19 -24.88
N ALA A 11 13.88 -6.34 -25.05
CA ALA A 11 12.88 -6.09 -24.01
C ALA A 11 12.96 -7.04 -22.81
N ALA A 12 13.48 -8.26 -22.98
CA ALA A 12 13.69 -9.21 -21.90
C ALA A 12 15.12 -9.74 -21.99
N VAL A 13 15.88 -9.64 -20.91
CA VAL A 13 17.25 -10.14 -20.78
C VAL A 13 17.27 -11.07 -19.58
N THR A 14 17.69 -12.31 -19.76
CA THR A 14 17.69 -13.33 -18.70
C THR A 14 19.11 -13.61 -18.20
N GLU A 15 20.10 -13.13 -18.92
CA GLU A 15 21.51 -13.26 -18.60
C GLU A 15 21.90 -12.31 -17.46
N ASN A 16 22.74 -12.79 -16.55
CA ASN A 16 23.33 -11.97 -15.49
C ASN A 16 24.39 -11.04 -16.08
N TYR A 17 24.05 -9.76 -16.22
CA TYR A 17 24.96 -8.76 -16.74
C TYR A 17 25.95 -8.23 -15.70
N ALA A 18 25.62 -8.30 -14.41
CA ALA A 18 26.50 -7.87 -13.32
C ALA A 18 27.80 -8.69 -13.28
N ALA A 19 27.73 -9.99 -13.62
CA ALA A 19 28.89 -10.89 -13.68
C ALA A 19 30.00 -10.43 -14.63
N GLY A 20 29.72 -9.54 -15.60
CA GLY A 20 30.70 -8.99 -16.53
C GLY A 20 31.39 -7.71 -16.07
N PHE A 21 30.97 -7.11 -14.95
CA PHE A 21 31.56 -5.87 -14.44
C PHE A 21 32.82 -6.16 -13.63
N ARG A 22 33.89 -5.41 -13.89
CA ARG A 22 35.13 -5.44 -13.11
C ARG A 22 35.59 -4.02 -12.88
N ALA A 23 35.83 -3.66 -11.62
CA ALA A 23 36.39 -2.37 -11.29
C ALA A 23 37.78 -2.24 -11.88
N ASP A 24 38.08 -1.02 -12.31
CA ASP A 24 39.35 -0.72 -12.90
C ASP A 24 40.40 -0.45 -11.80
N PRO A 25 41.48 -1.24 -11.72
CA PRO A 25 42.50 -1.07 -10.69
C PRO A 25 43.22 0.28 -10.77
N ASP A 26 43.26 0.90 -11.96
CA ASP A 26 43.94 2.17 -12.20
C ASP A 26 43.01 3.38 -11.99
N ALA A 27 41.70 3.14 -11.78
CA ALA A 27 40.76 4.21 -11.50
C ALA A 27 40.74 4.53 -10.00
N PRO A 28 40.75 5.82 -9.60
CA PRO A 28 40.64 6.20 -8.19
C PRO A 28 39.29 5.81 -7.57
N PHE A 29 38.26 5.56 -8.39
CA PHE A 29 36.94 5.07 -7.98
C PHE A 29 36.21 4.52 -9.20
N SER A 30 35.52 3.38 -9.07
CA SER A 30 34.77 2.74 -10.17
C SER A 30 33.27 2.69 -9.86
N ILE A 31 32.45 3.15 -10.80
CA ILE A 31 30.99 3.21 -10.68
C ILE A 31 30.36 2.25 -11.70
N GLY A 32 29.52 1.32 -11.22
CA GLY A 32 28.69 0.48 -12.06
C GLY A 32 27.32 1.13 -12.31
N VAL A 33 26.91 1.24 -13.56
CA VAL A 33 25.57 1.70 -13.98
C VAL A 33 24.87 0.54 -14.66
N LEU A 34 23.82 0.03 -14.02
CA LEU A 34 23.16 -1.18 -14.50
C LEU A 34 21.66 -1.10 -14.29
N HIS A 35 20.91 -1.26 -15.37
CA HIS A 35 19.50 -1.58 -15.29
C HIS A 35 19.41 -3.08 -15.01
N THR A 36 18.80 -3.50 -13.90
CA THR A 36 18.75 -4.93 -13.49
C THR A 36 17.71 -5.16 -12.40
N ASN A 37 17.18 -6.38 -12.31
CA ASN A 37 16.51 -6.87 -11.10
C ASN A 37 17.50 -7.59 -10.17
N VAL A 38 17.71 -7.05 -8.97
CA VAL A 38 18.59 -7.63 -7.95
C VAL A 38 17.78 -8.47 -6.96
N GLY A 39 18.13 -9.75 -6.86
CA GLY A 39 17.45 -10.74 -6.01
C GLY A 39 16.13 -11.23 -6.59
N ASP A 40 15.40 -12.03 -5.81
CA ASP A 40 14.11 -12.61 -6.20
C ASP A 40 12.96 -11.69 -5.79
N ARG A 41 12.78 -10.56 -6.48
CA ARG A 41 11.61 -9.70 -6.29
C ARG A 41 10.41 -10.26 -7.07
N PRO A 42 9.30 -10.66 -6.40
CA PRO A 42 8.09 -11.16 -7.05
C PRO A 42 7.56 -10.17 -8.09
N GLY A 43 7.14 -10.64 -9.26
CA GLY A 43 6.56 -9.80 -10.33
C GLY A 43 7.58 -9.13 -11.28
N HIS A 44 8.89 -9.25 -11.04
CA HIS A 44 9.94 -8.57 -11.83
C HIS A 44 10.87 -9.52 -12.62
N ALA A 45 10.37 -10.64 -13.14
CA ALA A 45 11.23 -11.61 -13.84
C ALA A 45 11.56 -11.21 -15.30
N ASN A 46 12.85 -11.31 -15.65
CA ASN A 46 13.51 -11.18 -16.97
C ASN A 46 14.10 -9.81 -17.37
N TYR A 47 14.67 -9.08 -16.42
CA TYR A 47 15.47 -7.87 -16.70
C TYR A 47 16.88 -7.98 -16.10
N ALA A 48 17.74 -8.71 -16.80
CA ALA A 48 19.13 -9.01 -16.47
C ALA A 48 19.33 -9.36 -14.99
N PRO A 49 18.67 -10.41 -14.48
CA PRO A 49 18.65 -10.70 -13.04
C PRO A 49 20.07 -10.97 -12.51
N CYS A 50 20.36 -10.46 -11.31
CA CYS A 50 21.58 -10.78 -10.59
C CYS A 50 21.32 -10.87 -9.08
N SER A 51 22.26 -11.46 -8.35
CA SER A 51 22.23 -11.45 -6.89
C SER A 51 23.02 -10.27 -6.32
N VAL A 52 22.88 -10.04 -5.02
CA VAL A 52 23.67 -9.04 -4.29
C VAL A 52 25.16 -9.43 -4.29
N GLU A 53 25.46 -10.73 -4.25
CA GLU A 53 26.82 -11.27 -4.31
C GLU A 53 27.49 -10.97 -5.66
N ASP A 54 26.73 -10.97 -6.77
CA ASP A 54 27.26 -10.60 -8.08
C ASP A 54 27.74 -9.14 -8.09
N LEU A 55 26.97 -8.23 -7.46
CA LEU A 55 27.36 -6.82 -7.33
C LEU A 55 28.63 -6.67 -6.49
N ARG A 56 28.75 -7.42 -5.38
CA ARG A 56 29.96 -7.43 -4.53
C ARG A 56 31.19 -7.94 -5.28
N ALA A 57 31.04 -8.99 -6.07
CA ALA A 57 32.15 -9.65 -6.77
C ALA A 57 32.81 -8.76 -7.86
N SER A 58 32.13 -7.70 -8.30
CA SER A 58 32.63 -6.78 -9.33
C SER A 58 33.78 -5.88 -8.90
N GLY A 59 33.93 -5.64 -7.59
CA GLY A 59 34.87 -4.66 -7.04
C GLY A 59 34.46 -3.18 -7.23
N MET A 60 33.26 -2.90 -7.77
CA MET A 60 32.78 -1.52 -7.94
C MET A 60 32.65 -0.80 -6.58
N GLY A 61 32.98 0.48 -6.54
CA GLY A 61 32.84 1.31 -5.33
C GLY A 61 31.42 1.86 -5.14
N TYR A 62 30.62 1.91 -6.21
CA TYR A 62 29.22 2.33 -6.16
C TYR A 62 28.41 1.71 -7.30
N TRP A 63 27.17 1.35 -7.05
CA TRP A 63 26.21 0.88 -8.05
C TRP A 63 25.01 1.84 -8.19
N ALA A 64 24.91 2.47 -9.37
CA ALA A 64 23.74 3.21 -9.82
C ALA A 64 22.80 2.25 -10.57
N LEU A 65 21.80 1.72 -9.86
CA LEU A 65 20.86 0.75 -10.41
C LEU A 65 19.61 1.43 -10.97
N GLY A 66 19.08 0.87 -12.05
CA GLY A 66 17.77 1.20 -12.62
C GLY A 66 16.92 -0.05 -12.78
N HIS A 67 15.63 0.13 -13.11
CA HIS A 67 14.56 -0.87 -13.33
C HIS A 67 13.44 -0.74 -12.32
N ILE A 68 13.77 -0.72 -11.04
CA ILE A 68 12.79 -0.59 -9.97
C ILE A 68 12.42 0.89 -9.80
N HIS A 69 11.13 1.19 -9.90
CA HIS A 69 10.60 2.57 -9.79
C HIS A 69 10.54 3.07 -8.34
N GLN A 70 10.58 2.15 -7.36
CA GLN A 70 10.76 2.50 -5.95
C GLN A 70 12.23 2.85 -5.67
N PRO A 71 12.54 4.10 -5.26
CA PRO A 71 13.89 4.45 -4.85
C PRO A 71 14.25 3.69 -3.57
N GLY A 72 15.52 3.28 -3.45
CA GLY A 72 15.96 2.61 -2.23
C GLY A 72 17.36 2.00 -2.33
N GLN A 73 17.93 1.77 -1.15
CA GLN A 73 19.21 1.07 -1.03
C GLN A 73 19.02 -0.44 -1.18
N VAL A 74 19.86 -1.06 -2.00
CA VAL A 74 19.91 -2.51 -2.22
C VAL A 74 21.02 -3.14 -1.41
N LEU A 75 22.15 -2.45 -1.28
CA LEU A 75 23.33 -2.93 -0.58
C LEU A 75 24.06 -1.77 0.09
N ALA A 76 24.57 -2.02 1.30
CA ALA A 76 25.38 -1.08 2.06
C ALA A 76 26.84 -1.04 1.60
N ASP A 77 27.42 -2.19 1.28
CA ASP A 77 28.82 -2.30 0.86
C ASP A 77 29.02 -3.38 -0.23
N PRO A 78 29.45 -3.00 -1.45
CA PRO A 78 29.56 -1.61 -1.91
C PRO A 78 28.16 -0.96 -1.98
N PRO A 79 28.05 0.36 -1.75
CA PRO A 79 26.76 1.03 -1.78
C PRO A 79 26.08 0.87 -3.14
N ALA A 80 24.85 0.33 -3.14
CA ALA A 80 24.05 0.11 -4.35
C ALA A 80 22.63 0.66 -4.16
N PHE A 81 22.15 1.44 -5.13
CA PHE A 81 20.87 2.12 -5.02
C PHE A 81 20.07 1.98 -6.30
N TYR A 82 18.79 1.65 -6.18
CA TYR A 82 17.82 1.97 -7.21
C TYR A 82 17.47 3.45 -7.12
N CYS A 83 17.68 4.20 -8.20
CA CYS A 83 17.32 5.62 -8.22
C CYS A 83 15.80 5.87 -8.21
N GLY A 84 15.01 4.85 -8.55
CA GLY A 84 13.57 4.96 -8.70
C GLY A 84 13.17 5.61 -10.03
N ILE A 85 11.95 6.15 -10.03
CA ILE A 85 11.41 6.96 -11.12
C ILE A 85 11.44 8.45 -10.70
N PRO A 86 11.64 9.41 -11.63
CA PRO A 86 11.65 10.84 -11.28
C PRO A 86 10.25 11.44 -11.05
N GLN A 87 9.20 10.81 -11.59
CA GLN A 87 7.80 11.22 -11.47
C GLN A 87 6.94 9.95 -11.46
N GLY A 88 6.09 9.79 -10.44
CA GLY A 88 5.16 8.67 -10.36
C GLY A 88 4.14 8.73 -11.50
N ARG A 89 3.89 7.58 -12.14
CA ARG A 89 2.99 7.42 -13.30
C ARG A 89 1.79 6.53 -13.01
N ASP A 90 1.86 5.75 -11.94
CA ASP A 90 0.84 4.79 -11.56
C ASP A 90 0.37 5.02 -10.11
N PRO A 91 -0.91 4.78 -9.78
CA PRO A 91 -1.46 4.90 -8.43
C PRO A 91 -0.74 4.08 -7.35
N GLY A 92 -0.01 3.02 -7.71
CA GLY A 92 0.84 2.26 -6.79
C GLY A 92 2.18 2.93 -6.48
N GLU A 93 2.56 3.98 -7.22
CA GLU A 93 3.83 4.69 -7.06
C GLU A 93 3.71 5.87 -6.07
N LEU A 94 3.32 5.57 -4.84
CA LEU A 94 3.07 6.53 -3.76
C LEU A 94 4.33 7.24 -3.23
N GLY A 95 4.16 8.44 -2.67
CA GLY A 95 5.25 9.19 -2.03
C GLY A 95 6.22 9.87 -3.00
N ALA A 96 7.34 10.37 -2.47
CA ALA A 96 8.31 11.18 -3.23
C ALA A 96 9.04 10.37 -4.32
N ARG A 97 9.20 10.97 -5.50
CA ARG A 97 9.85 10.39 -6.69
C ARG A 97 10.93 11.35 -7.19
N GLY A 98 12.05 10.82 -7.65
CA GLY A 98 13.25 11.65 -7.71
C GLY A 98 14.50 10.97 -8.22
N CYS A 99 15.63 11.45 -7.73
CA CYS A 99 16.94 10.90 -8.00
C CYS A 99 17.80 10.93 -6.74
N TYR A 100 18.96 10.27 -6.79
CA TYR A 100 19.99 10.44 -5.78
C TYR A 100 21.09 11.36 -6.31
N VAL A 101 21.45 12.37 -5.51
CA VAL A 101 22.74 13.06 -5.61
C VAL A 101 23.71 12.28 -4.76
N VAL A 102 24.78 11.79 -5.37
CA VAL A 102 25.76 10.92 -4.71
C VAL A 102 27.10 11.61 -4.70
N GLU A 103 27.61 11.87 -3.50
CA GLU A 103 28.93 12.45 -3.29
C GLU A 103 29.92 11.34 -2.95
N VAL A 104 31.13 11.42 -3.52
CA VAL A 104 32.22 10.49 -3.23
C VAL A 104 33.42 11.31 -2.81
N ASP A 105 33.92 11.07 -1.59
CA ASP A 105 35.06 11.81 -1.06
C ASP A 105 36.42 11.21 -1.54
N ALA A 106 37.52 11.87 -1.16
CA ALA A 106 38.86 11.43 -1.55
C ALA A 106 39.28 10.07 -0.95
N ALA A 107 38.59 9.58 0.08
CA ALA A 107 38.79 8.26 0.67
C ALA A 107 37.87 7.19 0.04
N GLY A 108 37.04 7.57 -0.96
CA GLY A 108 36.09 6.68 -1.61
C GLY A 108 34.80 6.46 -0.82
N ARG A 109 34.54 7.23 0.24
CA ARG A 109 33.28 7.11 0.99
C ARG A 109 32.15 7.74 0.19
N VAL A 110 31.04 7.01 0.09
CA VAL A 110 29.86 7.39 -0.69
C VAL A 110 28.78 7.93 0.24
N THR A 111 28.30 9.14 -0.05
CA THR A 111 27.20 9.79 0.67
C THR A 111 26.04 10.05 -0.30
N PRO A 112 25.01 9.18 -0.31
CA PRO A 112 23.83 9.36 -1.13
C PRO A 112 22.80 10.28 -0.46
N ARG A 113 22.22 11.19 -1.22
CA ARG A 113 21.12 12.06 -0.79
C ARG A 113 19.99 12.02 -1.82
N PHE A 114 18.80 11.60 -1.40
CA PHE A 114 17.63 11.62 -2.27
C PHE A 114 17.15 13.07 -2.50
N VAL A 115 16.77 13.37 -3.74
CA VAL A 115 16.23 14.66 -4.16
C VAL A 115 14.91 14.41 -4.89
N ALA A 116 13.82 14.84 -4.26
CA ALA A 116 12.48 14.75 -4.82
C ALA A 116 12.33 15.70 -6.02
N THR A 117 11.99 15.16 -7.19
CA THR A 117 11.76 15.91 -8.43
C THR A 117 10.29 15.86 -8.88
N ASP A 118 9.46 15.02 -8.25
CA ASP A 118 8.06 14.81 -8.59
C ASP A 118 7.21 16.06 -8.48
N LEU A 119 6.51 16.47 -9.53
CA LEU A 119 5.60 17.61 -9.46
C LEU A 119 4.24 17.23 -8.87
N VAL A 120 3.86 15.96 -9.03
CA VAL A 120 2.54 15.43 -8.66
C VAL A 120 2.70 14.11 -7.91
N ARG A 121 1.94 13.90 -6.83
CA ARG A 121 1.91 12.66 -6.05
C ARG A 121 0.56 11.98 -6.10
N TRP A 122 0.57 10.65 -6.19
CA TRP A 122 -0.62 9.84 -5.96
C TRP A 122 -0.90 9.77 -4.46
N GLN A 123 -2.16 9.99 -4.08
CA GLN A 123 -2.59 10.05 -2.69
C GLN A 123 -3.89 9.27 -2.50
N PRO A 124 -3.86 8.05 -1.94
CA PRO A 124 -5.08 7.42 -1.45
C PRO A 124 -5.59 8.21 -0.23
N LEU A 125 -6.90 8.45 -0.19
CA LEU A 125 -7.58 9.06 0.96
C LEU A 125 -8.82 8.26 1.32
N GLU A 126 -9.09 8.17 2.61
CA GLU A 126 -10.28 7.51 3.13
C GLU A 126 -11.08 8.49 3.98
N VAL A 127 -12.40 8.54 3.75
CA VAL A 127 -13.34 9.36 4.51
C VAL A 127 -14.44 8.47 5.05
N SER A 128 -14.70 8.57 6.35
CA SER A 128 -15.77 7.82 7.03
C SER A 128 -17.10 8.55 6.88
N ILE A 129 -18.19 7.79 6.69
CA ILE A 129 -19.56 8.32 6.78
C ILE A 129 -20.18 8.22 8.18
N ALA A 130 -19.43 7.74 9.17
CA ALA A 130 -19.90 7.70 10.54
C ALA A 130 -20.32 9.11 10.97
N ASP A 131 -21.52 9.21 11.56
CA ASP A 131 -22.14 10.46 12.03
C ASP A 131 -22.39 11.53 10.95
N LEU A 132 -22.26 11.18 9.66
CA LEU A 132 -22.62 12.08 8.56
C LEU A 132 -24.10 11.90 8.19
N ALA A 133 -24.85 12.99 8.23
CA ALA A 133 -26.30 12.98 8.03
C ALA A 133 -26.74 13.48 6.65
N ASP A 134 -25.89 14.22 5.92
CA ASP A 134 -26.24 14.85 4.65
C ASP A 134 -25.05 15.05 3.69
N ASP A 135 -25.36 15.39 2.44
CA ASP A 135 -24.40 15.62 1.36
C ASP A 135 -23.43 16.79 1.69
N GLU A 136 -23.89 17.79 2.46
CA GLU A 136 -23.06 18.94 2.84
C GLU A 136 -21.97 18.51 3.83
N ALA A 137 -22.34 17.70 4.83
CA ALA A 137 -21.42 17.13 5.81
C ALA A 137 -20.38 16.23 5.13
N LEU A 138 -20.79 15.38 4.19
CA LEU A 138 -19.88 14.56 3.39
C LEU A 138 -18.93 15.41 2.55
N GLY A 139 -19.44 16.42 1.85
CA GLY A 139 -18.63 17.34 1.06
C GLY A 139 -17.59 18.08 1.91
N ARG A 140 -17.98 18.57 3.10
CA ARG A 140 -17.04 19.20 4.06
C ARG A 140 -15.97 18.23 4.53
N ALA A 141 -16.34 17.02 4.96
CA ALA A 141 -15.40 16.00 5.43
C ALA A 141 -14.38 15.62 4.34
N CYS A 142 -14.83 15.49 3.10
CA CYS A 142 -13.95 15.22 1.96
C CYS A 142 -12.97 16.39 1.72
N ARG A 143 -13.46 17.64 1.69
CA ARG A 143 -12.59 18.82 1.49
C ARG A 143 -11.56 18.98 2.61
N GLU A 144 -11.96 18.72 3.85
CA GLU A 144 -11.04 18.75 5.00
C GLU A 144 -9.92 17.70 4.85
N ALA A 145 -10.29 16.45 4.54
CA ALA A 145 -9.31 15.38 4.31
C ALA A 145 -8.35 15.70 3.14
N ILE A 146 -8.88 16.28 2.07
CA ILE A 146 -8.09 16.74 0.91
C ILE A 146 -7.13 17.87 1.31
N GLY A 147 -7.62 18.85 2.07
CA GLY A 147 -6.81 19.98 2.57
C GLY A 147 -5.65 19.52 3.44
N VAL A 148 -5.91 18.63 4.41
CA VAL A 148 -4.87 18.02 5.25
C VAL A 148 -3.82 17.29 4.41
N ALA A 149 -4.26 16.53 3.40
CA ALA A 149 -3.34 15.82 2.52
C ALA A 149 -2.49 16.78 1.67
N ALA A 150 -3.09 17.86 1.14
CA ALA A 150 -2.41 18.87 0.35
C ALA A 150 -1.36 19.65 1.18
N ASP A 151 -1.69 20.00 2.43
CA ASP A 151 -0.76 20.64 3.37
C ASP A 151 0.46 19.73 3.66
N GLY A 152 0.25 18.41 3.70
CA GLY A 152 1.30 17.41 3.88
C GLY A 152 2.10 17.06 2.62
N ALA A 153 1.80 17.66 1.47
CA ALA A 153 2.37 17.26 0.18
C ALA A 153 3.71 17.93 -0.17
N ASP A 154 4.33 18.69 0.74
CA ASP A 154 5.56 19.46 0.50
C ASP A 154 5.47 20.40 -0.72
N GLY A 155 4.29 21.00 -0.94
CA GLY A 155 4.03 21.87 -2.08
C GLY A 155 3.87 21.13 -3.42
N ARG A 156 3.74 19.80 -3.43
CA ARG A 156 3.43 19.02 -4.64
C ARG A 156 1.92 18.94 -4.85
N SER A 157 1.50 18.91 -6.11
CA SER A 157 0.09 18.67 -6.44
C SER A 157 -0.27 17.21 -6.19
N LEU A 158 -1.54 16.93 -5.94
CA LEU A 158 -2.04 15.60 -5.62
C LEU A 158 -3.00 15.09 -6.69
N ILE A 159 -2.90 13.80 -6.98
CA ILE A 159 -3.96 13.02 -7.63
C ILE A 159 -4.50 12.05 -6.58
N ILE A 160 -5.77 12.21 -6.25
CA ILE A 160 -6.42 11.57 -5.12
C ILE A 160 -7.33 10.44 -5.60
N ARG A 161 -7.18 9.29 -4.94
CA ARG A 161 -8.16 8.20 -5.00
C ARG A 161 -8.89 8.16 -3.69
N LEU A 162 -10.11 8.68 -3.69
CA LEU A 162 -10.94 8.80 -2.52
C LEU A 162 -11.76 7.51 -2.33
N ARG A 163 -11.74 6.96 -1.13
CA ARG A 163 -12.57 5.84 -0.72
C ARG A 163 -13.47 6.29 0.42
N ILE A 164 -14.78 6.24 0.20
CA ILE A 164 -15.78 6.56 1.21
C ILE A 164 -16.18 5.26 1.91
N ARG A 165 -16.11 5.21 3.23
CA ARG A 165 -16.27 3.98 4.00
C ARG A 165 -17.13 4.18 5.25
N GLY A 166 -17.50 3.07 5.90
CA GLY A 166 -18.23 3.09 7.16
C GLY A 166 -19.74 2.84 7.00
N ARG A 167 -20.45 2.81 8.12
CA ARG A 167 -21.92 2.67 8.20
C ARG A 167 -22.54 4.02 8.53
N GLY A 168 -23.71 4.31 7.97
CA GLY A 168 -24.47 5.51 8.30
C GLY A 168 -25.50 5.89 7.24
N ALA A 169 -26.31 6.91 7.56
CA ALA A 169 -27.43 7.39 6.74
C ALA A 169 -27.04 7.73 5.28
N MET A 170 -25.78 8.14 5.05
CA MET A 170 -25.24 8.46 3.73
C MET A 170 -25.11 7.27 2.77
N HIS A 171 -25.19 6.02 3.25
CA HIS A 171 -25.07 4.84 2.38
C HIS A 171 -26.10 4.85 1.25
N ALA A 172 -27.36 5.15 1.56
CA ALA A 172 -28.43 5.18 0.56
C ALA A 172 -28.27 6.31 -0.47
N HIS A 173 -27.45 7.32 -0.19
CA HIS A 173 -27.09 8.38 -1.12
C HIS A 173 -25.96 7.91 -2.04
N LEU A 174 -24.89 7.38 -1.46
CA LEU A 174 -23.70 6.89 -2.17
C LEU A 174 -24.00 5.71 -3.09
N ALA A 175 -24.91 4.83 -2.71
CA ALA A 175 -25.36 3.70 -3.52
C ALA A 175 -26.16 4.13 -4.78
N ARG A 176 -26.60 5.40 -4.89
CA ARG A 176 -27.34 5.87 -6.07
C ARG A 176 -26.41 5.95 -7.28
N PRO A 177 -26.80 5.41 -8.44
CA PRO A 177 -26.02 5.53 -9.66
C PRO A 177 -25.70 6.99 -9.98
N GLY A 178 -24.42 7.31 -10.22
CA GLY A 178 -23.95 8.66 -10.53
C GLY A 178 -23.53 9.49 -9.33
N TYR A 179 -23.94 9.17 -8.10
CA TYR A 179 -23.62 9.98 -6.92
C TYR A 179 -22.11 10.17 -6.72
N GLY A 180 -21.33 9.09 -6.83
CA GLY A 180 -19.86 9.16 -6.70
C GLY A 180 -19.21 10.05 -7.76
N GLU A 181 -19.77 10.10 -8.97
CA GLU A 181 -19.29 10.95 -10.05
C GLU A 181 -19.68 12.42 -9.83
N ASP A 182 -20.90 12.68 -9.36
CA ASP A 182 -21.36 14.02 -8.98
C ASP A 182 -20.50 14.58 -7.82
N LEU A 183 -20.21 13.75 -6.80
CA LEU A 183 -19.31 14.11 -5.71
C LEU A 183 -17.89 14.37 -6.22
N ARG A 184 -17.38 13.53 -7.13
CA ARG A 184 -16.07 13.75 -7.74
C ARG A 184 -16.02 15.07 -8.52
N GLN A 185 -17.09 15.43 -9.24
CA GLN A 185 -17.17 16.70 -9.95
C GLN A 185 -17.21 17.88 -8.98
N LEU A 186 -18.03 17.80 -7.93
CA LEU A 186 -18.13 18.79 -6.87
C LEU A 186 -16.77 19.05 -6.19
N LEU A 187 -16.02 17.99 -5.86
CA LEU A 187 -14.71 18.10 -5.22
C LEU A 187 -13.62 18.68 -6.14
N ASN A 188 -13.85 18.68 -7.45
CA ASN A 188 -12.91 19.18 -8.45
C ASN A 188 -13.36 20.52 -9.08
N GLU A 189 -14.39 21.19 -8.54
CA GLU A 189 -14.92 22.44 -9.10
C GLU A 189 -13.86 23.55 -9.23
N GLU A 190 -12.88 23.59 -8.31
CA GLU A 190 -11.77 24.54 -8.34
C GLU A 190 -10.77 24.27 -9.48
N GLY A 191 -10.79 23.08 -10.07
CA GLY A 191 -9.98 22.73 -11.24
C GLY A 191 -8.51 22.46 -10.94
N VAL A 192 -7.65 22.77 -11.92
CA VAL A 192 -6.21 22.48 -11.91
C VAL A 192 -5.44 23.79 -12.05
N ASP A 193 -5.12 24.40 -10.91
CA ASP A 193 -4.25 25.58 -10.80
C ASP A 193 -2.87 25.20 -10.21
N ALA A 194 -2.03 26.19 -9.91
CA ALA A 194 -0.74 25.95 -9.28
C ALA A 194 -0.90 25.38 -7.85
N GLY A 195 -0.52 24.11 -7.66
CA GLY A 195 -0.68 23.43 -6.38
C GLY A 195 -2.10 22.86 -6.19
N PHE A 196 -2.52 21.98 -7.09
CA PHE A 196 -3.86 21.40 -7.08
C PHE A 196 -3.95 20.09 -6.29
N ALA A 197 -5.18 19.72 -5.90
CA ALA A 197 -5.51 18.41 -5.38
C ALA A 197 -6.71 17.86 -6.17
N TRP A 198 -6.46 16.93 -7.08
CA TRP A 198 -7.44 16.45 -8.05
C TRP A 198 -7.97 15.07 -7.66
N VAL A 199 -9.27 14.93 -7.45
CA VAL A 199 -9.93 13.64 -7.17
C VAL A 199 -10.15 12.88 -8.48
N GLU A 200 -9.34 11.86 -8.74
CA GLU A 200 -9.44 11.02 -9.94
C GLU A 200 -10.54 9.97 -9.84
N SER A 201 -10.78 9.43 -8.65
CA SER A 201 -11.80 8.42 -8.43
C SER A 201 -12.43 8.55 -7.04
N VAL A 202 -13.73 8.25 -6.95
CA VAL A 202 -14.46 8.03 -5.70
C VAL A 202 -14.95 6.59 -5.69
N ALA A 203 -14.52 5.81 -4.70
CA ALA A 203 -14.97 4.45 -4.48
C ALA A 203 -15.91 4.38 -3.28
N ASP A 204 -17.10 3.82 -3.48
CA ASP A 204 -18.04 3.53 -2.40
C ASP A 204 -17.70 2.18 -1.74
N ALA A 205 -17.40 2.24 -0.45
CA ALA A 205 -17.22 1.10 0.44
C ALA A 205 -18.07 1.28 1.71
N THR A 206 -19.16 2.03 1.60
CA THR A 206 -20.11 2.26 2.69
C THR A 206 -21.08 1.12 2.83
N ARG A 207 -21.76 1.09 3.98
CA ARG A 207 -22.71 0.04 4.34
C ARG A 207 -23.96 0.66 4.96
N PRO A 208 -25.13 0.00 4.89
CA PRO A 208 -26.39 0.54 5.40
C PRO A 208 -26.30 0.99 6.86
N ASP A 209 -27.09 2.02 7.18
CA ASP A 209 -27.29 2.49 8.55
C ASP A 209 -28.09 1.45 9.32
N VAL A 210 -27.40 0.73 10.18
CA VAL A 210 -28.00 -0.32 11.00
C VAL A 210 -27.59 0.03 12.42
N ASP A 211 -28.58 0.25 13.28
CA ASP A 211 -28.34 0.35 14.71
C ASP A 211 -27.89 -1.02 15.21
N LEU A 212 -26.57 -1.24 15.21
CA LEU A 212 -25.97 -2.51 15.60
C LEU A 212 -26.21 -2.81 17.08
N ASP A 213 -26.42 -1.79 17.91
CA ASP A 213 -26.68 -1.98 19.34
C ASP A 213 -28.10 -2.51 19.53
N LEU A 214 -29.10 -1.86 18.91
CA LEU A 214 -30.47 -2.36 18.89
C LEU A 214 -30.58 -3.73 18.22
N ARG A 215 -29.88 -3.93 17.09
CA ARG A 215 -29.86 -5.21 16.38
C ARG A 215 -29.24 -6.30 17.24
N ARG A 216 -28.18 -5.99 18.01
CA ARG A 216 -27.54 -6.92 18.96
C ARG A 216 -28.43 -7.25 20.15
N GLU A 217 -29.44 -6.45 20.47
CA GLU A 217 -30.44 -6.78 21.50
C GLU A 217 -31.57 -7.67 20.96
N THR A 218 -31.74 -7.73 19.63
CA THR A 218 -32.79 -8.54 19.02
C THR A 218 -32.46 -10.04 19.19
N PRO A 219 -33.38 -10.89 19.68
CA PRO A 219 -33.16 -12.32 19.86
C PRO A 219 -33.39 -13.10 18.55
N ASP A 220 -32.70 -12.69 17.48
CA ASP A 220 -32.69 -13.36 16.18
C ASP A 220 -31.26 -13.74 15.76
N PHE A 221 -31.14 -14.36 14.59
CA PHE A 221 -29.86 -14.86 14.10
C PHE A 221 -28.83 -13.73 13.88
N VAL A 222 -29.28 -12.57 13.40
CA VAL A 222 -28.40 -11.40 13.20
C VAL A 222 -27.91 -10.87 14.55
N GLY A 223 -28.80 -10.78 15.55
CA GLY A 223 -28.43 -10.43 16.91
C GLY A 223 -27.46 -11.43 17.55
N ASP A 224 -27.67 -12.74 17.35
CA ASP A 224 -26.74 -13.79 17.82
C ASP A 224 -25.36 -13.65 17.16
N PHE A 225 -25.32 -13.38 15.85
CA PHE A 225 -24.09 -13.12 15.11
C PHE A 225 -23.32 -11.93 15.70
N LEU A 226 -23.99 -10.79 15.90
CA LEU A 226 -23.41 -9.57 16.48
C LEU A 226 -22.90 -9.78 17.91
N ARG A 227 -23.64 -10.52 18.74
CA ARG A 227 -23.21 -10.87 20.11
C ARG A 227 -21.97 -11.76 20.09
N THR A 228 -21.90 -12.70 19.15
CA THR A 228 -20.78 -13.63 18.95
C THR A 228 -19.52 -12.88 18.52
N ALA A 229 -19.62 -11.99 17.52
CA ALA A 229 -18.50 -11.16 17.08
C ALA A 229 -17.98 -10.25 18.20
N ALA A 230 -18.89 -9.62 18.97
CA ALA A 230 -18.51 -8.80 20.11
C ALA A 230 -17.83 -9.61 21.23
N ALA A 231 -18.23 -10.86 21.47
CA ALA A 231 -17.57 -11.75 22.42
C ALA A 231 -16.16 -12.12 21.96
N ALA A 232 -15.98 -12.45 20.68
CA ALA A 232 -14.67 -12.70 20.09
C ALA A 232 -13.73 -11.48 20.24
N ARG A 233 -14.22 -10.27 19.97
CA ARG A 233 -13.43 -9.03 20.12
C ARG A 233 -12.99 -8.78 21.57
N ARG A 234 -13.90 -8.99 22.54
CA ARG A 234 -13.59 -8.81 23.97
C ARG A 234 -12.59 -9.84 24.49
N SER A 235 -12.56 -11.04 23.91
CA SER A 235 -11.62 -12.10 24.31
C SER A 235 -10.15 -11.71 24.15
N ALA A 236 -9.83 -10.76 23.27
CA ALA A 236 -8.47 -10.23 23.14
C ALA A 236 -8.00 -9.44 24.39
N HIS A 237 -8.96 -9.00 25.22
CA HIS A 237 -8.72 -8.14 26.40
C HIS A 237 -9.23 -8.78 27.70
N THR A 238 -9.68 -10.04 27.66
CA THR A 238 -10.16 -10.76 28.84
C THR A 238 -8.99 -11.16 29.74
N THR A 239 -9.22 -11.23 31.05
CA THR A 239 -8.26 -11.79 32.02
C THR A 239 -8.40 -13.30 32.18
N ASP A 240 -9.38 -13.92 31.51
CA ASP A 240 -9.60 -15.37 31.50
C ASP A 240 -8.79 -16.05 30.37
N PRO A 241 -7.72 -16.81 30.70
CA PRO A 241 -6.88 -17.44 29.69
C PRO A 241 -7.60 -18.52 28.86
N GLU A 242 -8.61 -19.19 29.42
CA GLU A 242 -9.35 -20.24 28.71
C GLU A 242 -10.28 -19.65 27.66
N GLU A 243 -10.94 -18.53 27.99
CA GLU A 243 -11.76 -17.77 27.04
C GLU A 243 -10.90 -17.20 25.90
N HIS A 244 -9.75 -16.62 26.23
CA HIS A 244 -8.81 -16.08 25.24
C HIS A 244 -8.33 -17.17 24.27
N GLU A 245 -7.85 -18.30 24.79
CA GLU A 245 -7.35 -19.41 23.96
C GLU A 245 -8.45 -19.98 23.07
N ARG A 246 -9.67 -20.14 23.59
CA ARG A 246 -10.81 -20.65 22.83
C ARG A 246 -11.10 -19.81 21.59
N TRP A 247 -11.17 -18.48 21.74
CA TRP A 247 -11.45 -17.58 20.62
C TRP A 247 -10.29 -17.48 19.64
N THR A 248 -9.07 -17.38 20.15
CA THR A 248 -7.85 -17.37 19.32
C THR A 248 -7.73 -18.64 18.47
N ALA A 249 -7.99 -19.81 19.06
CA ALA A 249 -8.00 -21.07 18.33
C ALA A 249 -9.07 -21.11 17.22
N LEU A 250 -10.27 -20.57 17.49
CA LEU A 250 -11.36 -20.50 16.52
C LEU A 250 -11.00 -19.57 15.34
N LEU A 251 -10.47 -18.37 15.60
CA LEU A 251 -10.07 -17.42 14.57
C LEU A 251 -8.91 -17.97 13.72
N ARG A 252 -7.92 -18.62 14.35
CA ARG A 252 -6.83 -19.31 13.64
C ARG A 252 -7.35 -20.42 12.73
N ALA A 253 -8.30 -21.22 13.22
CA ALA A 253 -8.91 -22.28 12.43
C ALA A 253 -9.70 -21.73 11.22
N ALA A 254 -10.35 -20.56 11.36
CA ALA A 254 -11.10 -19.94 10.27
C ALA A 254 -10.21 -19.53 9.08
N VAL A 255 -8.98 -19.10 9.35
CA VAL A 255 -8.03 -18.68 8.30
C VAL A 255 -7.08 -19.78 7.83
N ALA A 256 -6.95 -20.88 8.60
CA ALA A 256 -6.06 -22.00 8.32
C ALA A 256 -6.19 -22.58 6.89
N PRO A 257 -7.38 -22.73 6.29
CA PRO A 257 -7.50 -23.25 4.92
C PRO A 257 -6.69 -22.45 3.89
N VAL A 258 -6.63 -21.13 4.07
CA VAL A 258 -5.94 -20.21 3.16
C VAL A 258 -4.45 -20.14 3.48
N PHE A 259 -4.08 -19.96 4.75
CA PHE A 259 -2.69 -19.67 5.12
C PHE A 259 -1.86 -20.91 5.45
N ASP A 260 -2.48 -21.91 6.09
CA ASP A 260 -1.78 -23.05 6.69
C ASP A 260 -1.97 -24.35 5.94
N GLU A 261 -3.13 -24.60 5.33
CA GLU A 261 -3.46 -25.88 4.70
C GLU A 261 -3.17 -25.86 3.19
N SER A 262 -3.36 -24.72 2.54
CA SER A 262 -3.04 -24.52 1.11
C SER A 262 -1.53 -24.48 0.85
N GLN A 263 -1.04 -25.33 -0.07
CA GLN A 263 0.35 -25.29 -0.51
C GLN A 263 0.72 -23.94 -1.15
N LYS A 264 -0.21 -23.33 -1.90
CA LYS A 264 -0.01 -22.01 -2.50
C LYS A 264 -0.01 -20.93 -1.43
N GLY A 265 -0.93 -21.00 -0.48
CA GLY A 265 -0.97 -20.07 0.66
C GLY A 265 0.32 -20.08 1.47
N ARG A 266 0.79 -21.27 1.88
CA ARG A 266 2.09 -21.42 2.57
C ARG A 266 3.27 -20.90 1.78
N ARG A 267 3.21 -20.91 0.45
CA ARG A 267 4.29 -20.42 -0.42
C ARG A 267 4.23 -18.91 -0.63
N TYR A 268 3.04 -18.34 -0.83
CA TYR A 268 2.87 -16.97 -1.31
C TYR A 268 2.34 -16.00 -0.26
N LEU A 269 1.68 -16.48 0.79
CA LEU A 269 1.04 -15.66 1.83
C LEU A 269 1.74 -15.77 3.20
N ARG A 270 2.89 -16.46 3.26
CA ARG A 270 3.59 -16.73 4.53
C ARG A 270 3.97 -15.45 5.28
N GLU A 271 4.44 -14.44 4.55
CA GLU A 271 4.86 -13.15 5.10
C GLU A 271 3.67 -12.24 5.45
N SER A 272 2.50 -12.52 4.88
CA SER A 272 1.24 -11.78 5.10
C SER A 272 0.27 -12.54 6.00
N ARG A 273 0.76 -13.53 6.75
CA ARG A 273 -0.08 -14.28 7.68
C ARG A 273 -0.47 -13.36 8.84
N PRO A 274 -1.78 -13.18 9.11
CA PRO A 274 -2.21 -12.29 10.16
C PRO A 274 -1.84 -12.82 11.55
N GLY A 275 -1.41 -11.91 12.41
CA GLY A 275 -1.16 -12.19 13.83
C GLY A 275 -2.45 -12.25 14.64
N ASP A 276 -2.38 -12.71 15.90
CA ASP A 276 -3.58 -12.83 16.76
C ASP A 276 -4.27 -11.48 16.98
N ALA A 277 -3.50 -10.40 17.16
CA ALA A 277 -4.05 -9.05 17.32
C ALA A 277 -4.80 -8.57 16.07
N GLU A 278 -4.32 -8.92 14.88
CA GLU A 278 -4.94 -8.58 13.60
C GLU A 278 -6.21 -9.42 13.38
N LEU A 279 -6.15 -10.71 13.72
CA LEU A 279 -7.29 -11.63 13.68
C LEU A 279 -8.43 -11.22 14.61
N SER A 280 -8.12 -10.74 15.82
CA SER A 280 -9.11 -10.30 16.80
C SER A 280 -9.50 -8.82 16.69
N GLY A 281 -8.83 -8.08 15.79
CA GLY A 281 -9.02 -6.66 15.56
C GLY A 281 -9.58 -6.41 14.16
N GLU A 282 -8.77 -5.80 13.30
CA GLU A 282 -9.17 -5.34 11.96
C GLU A 282 -9.86 -6.43 11.12
N LEU A 283 -9.33 -7.65 11.08
CA LEU A 283 -9.94 -8.75 10.30
C LEU A 283 -11.28 -9.20 10.88
N LEU A 284 -11.44 -9.18 12.20
CA LEU A 284 -12.71 -9.51 12.85
C LEU A 284 -13.75 -8.41 12.58
N ASP A 285 -13.34 -7.14 12.59
CA ASP A 285 -14.20 -6.00 12.29
C ASP A 285 -14.69 -6.07 10.83
N ASP A 286 -13.80 -6.36 9.89
CA ASP A 286 -14.14 -6.54 8.48
C ASP A 286 -15.07 -7.74 8.26
N ALA A 287 -14.81 -8.86 8.95
CA ALA A 287 -15.63 -10.07 8.88
C ALA A 287 -17.02 -9.86 9.49
N GLU A 288 -17.12 -9.19 10.66
CA GLU A 288 -18.40 -8.82 11.28
C GLU A 288 -19.20 -7.95 10.31
N ALA A 289 -18.56 -6.91 9.77
CA ALA A 289 -19.23 -6.00 8.87
C ALA A 289 -19.74 -6.74 7.61
N LEU A 290 -18.91 -7.60 6.99
CA LEU A 290 -19.32 -8.39 5.82
C LEU A 290 -20.46 -9.35 6.15
N GLY A 291 -20.38 -10.03 7.29
CA GLY A 291 -21.43 -10.94 7.75
C GLY A 291 -22.76 -10.24 7.94
N ILE A 292 -22.77 -9.06 8.57
CA ILE A 292 -23.99 -8.25 8.72
C ILE A 292 -24.60 -7.93 7.35
N ASP A 293 -23.80 -7.48 6.39
CA ASP A 293 -24.34 -7.10 5.07
C ASP A 293 -24.95 -8.30 4.34
N LEU A 294 -24.27 -9.46 4.38
CA LEU A 294 -24.80 -10.69 3.79
C LEU A 294 -26.09 -11.15 4.46
N LEU A 295 -26.18 -11.02 5.78
CA LEU A 295 -27.36 -11.45 6.54
C LEU A 295 -28.55 -10.52 6.33
N LEU A 296 -28.32 -9.20 6.30
CA LEU A 296 -29.39 -8.23 6.04
C LEU A 296 -29.91 -8.34 4.60
N ALA A 297 -29.03 -8.51 3.61
CA ALA A 297 -29.45 -8.75 2.23
C ALA A 297 -30.33 -10.01 2.10
N ALA A 298 -29.99 -11.08 2.83
CA ALA A 298 -30.80 -12.31 2.84
C ALA A 298 -32.17 -12.15 3.54
N GLU A 299 -32.32 -11.19 4.46
CA GLU A 299 -33.61 -10.88 5.10
C GLU A 299 -34.53 -10.07 4.16
N GLU A 300 -33.97 -9.22 3.30
CA GLU A 300 -34.72 -8.43 2.32
C GLU A 300 -35.27 -9.28 1.14
N GLU A 301 -34.64 -10.42 0.86
CA GLU A 301 -35.07 -11.37 -0.19
C GLU A 301 -36.23 -12.30 0.23
N ARG A 302 -36.70 -12.23 1.48
CA ARG A 302 -37.78 -13.07 2.04
C ARG A 302 -39.14 -12.38 2.06
#